data_AF-A0A1X9XTQ6-F1
#
_entry.id   AF-A0A1X9XTQ6-F1
#
_cell.length_a   1.000
_cell.length_b   1.000
_cell.length_c   1.000
_cell.angle_alpha   90.00
_cell.angle_beta   90.00
_cell.angle_gamma   90.00
#
_symmetry.space_group_name_H-M   'P 1'
#
loop_
_entity.id
_entity.type
_entity.pdbx_description
1 polymer ?
#
loop_
_entity_poly.entity_id
_entity_poly.type
_entity_poly.pdbx_seq_one_letter_code
_entity_poly.pdbx_strand_id
1 'polypeptide(L)'
;NAKETGKEPSVTSPNQSIVMDGGKDTIEQMIKTTKRGLLVTFFWYIRPVEQMTLLNTGMTRDGLFLIENGEIVAPVQNFRWNE
;
A
#
# COMPACT_ATOMS: atom_id res chain seq x y z
N ASN A 1 3.62 28.38 -0.60
CA ASN A 1 3.20 28.64 -2.00
C ASN A 1 4.40 29.03 -2.86
N ALA A 2 4.43 28.74 -4.17
CA ALA A 2 5.57 29.11 -5.06
C ALA A 2 5.95 30.60 -5.00
N LYS A 3 4.97 31.47 -4.70
CA LYS A 3 5.17 32.90 -4.44
C LYS A 3 5.97 33.22 -3.16
N GLU A 4 5.99 32.32 -2.18
CA GLU A 4 6.71 32.46 -0.90
C GLU A 4 8.11 31.86 -0.95
N THR A 5 8.35 30.91 -1.86
CA THR A 5 9.64 30.19 -1.97
C THR A 5 10.52 30.67 -3.11
N GLY A 6 10.06 31.62 -3.94
CA GLY A 6 10.81 32.19 -5.06
C GLY A 6 11.10 31.19 -6.19
N LYS A 7 10.47 30.01 -6.17
CA LYS A 7 10.63 28.97 -7.20
C LYS A 7 9.53 29.11 -8.25
N GLU A 8 9.86 28.79 -9.50
CA GLU A 8 8.84 28.69 -10.54
C GLU A 8 7.79 27.64 -10.16
N PRO A 9 6.50 27.87 -10.49
CA PRO A 9 5.46 26.89 -10.22
C PRO A 9 5.74 25.57 -10.93
N SER A 10 5.63 24.45 -10.21
CA SER A 10 5.71 23.14 -10.85
C SER A 10 4.56 22.97 -11.85
N VAL A 11 4.86 22.35 -12.99
CA VAL A 11 3.85 21.89 -13.94
C VAL A 11 3.03 20.71 -13.40
N THR A 12 3.46 20.12 -12.27
CA THR A 12 2.73 19.05 -11.57
C THR A 12 1.54 19.61 -10.82
N SER A 13 0.37 19.03 -11.04
CA SER A 13 -0.89 19.42 -10.41
C SER A 13 -1.60 18.21 -9.79
N PRO A 14 -2.34 18.37 -8.68
CA PRO A 14 -3.19 17.30 -8.13
C PRO A 14 -4.23 16.74 -9.11
N ASN A 15 -4.52 17.47 -10.19
CA ASN A 15 -5.50 17.06 -11.22
C ASN A 15 -4.87 16.21 -12.35
N GLN A 16 -3.62 15.79 -12.23
CA GLN A 16 -2.96 14.92 -13.21
C GLN A 16 -3.10 13.45 -12.84
N SER A 17 -3.14 12.59 -13.87
CA SER A 17 -3.11 11.14 -13.66
C SER A 17 -1.75 10.71 -13.11
N ILE A 18 -1.78 9.88 -12.08
CA ILE A 18 -0.60 9.18 -11.57
C ILE A 18 -0.55 7.82 -12.27
N VAL A 19 0.57 7.50 -12.90
CA VAL A 19 0.82 6.21 -13.55
C VAL A 19 2.05 5.59 -12.89
N MET A 20 1.92 4.32 -12.50
CA MET A 20 3.01 3.52 -11.96
C MET A 20 3.29 2.40 -12.96
N ASP A 21 4.55 2.26 -13.38
CA ASP A 21 4.96 1.15 -14.23
C ASP A 21 4.84 -0.17 -13.46
N GLY A 22 4.25 -1.17 -14.11
CA GLY A 22 4.12 -2.51 -13.55
C GLY A 22 5.40 -3.34 -13.67
N GLY A 23 5.49 -4.38 -12.84
CA GLY A 23 6.45 -5.47 -13.04
C GLY A 23 5.99 -6.46 -14.12
N LYS A 24 6.82 -7.48 -14.39
CA LYS A 24 6.46 -8.58 -15.30
C LYS A 24 5.70 -9.71 -14.60
N ASP A 25 5.72 -9.73 -13.27
CA ASP A 25 5.18 -10.82 -12.48
C ASP A 25 3.67 -10.68 -12.31
N THR A 26 2.95 -11.79 -12.47
CA THR A 26 1.54 -11.90 -12.09
C THR A 26 1.40 -12.03 -10.57
N ILE A 27 0.17 -11.85 -10.06
CA ILE A 27 -0.12 -12.03 -8.63
C ILE A 27 0.23 -13.46 -8.19
N GLU A 28 -0.08 -14.46 -9.02
CA GLU A 28 0.25 -15.86 -8.74
C GLU A 28 1.75 -16.10 -8.67
N GLN A 29 2.54 -15.42 -9.51
CA GLN A 29 4.00 -15.48 -9.45
C GLN A 29 4.54 -14.84 -8.18
N MET A 30 4.03 -13.68 -7.79
CA MET A 30 4.38 -13.03 -6.52
C MET A 30 4.04 -13.91 -5.31
N ILE A 31 2.87 -14.56 -5.31
CA ILE A 31 2.46 -15.52 -4.28
C ILE A 31 3.47 -16.67 -4.24
N LYS A 32 3.79 -17.32 -5.37
CA LYS A 32 4.73 -18.44 -5.46
C LYS A 32 6.13 -18.11 -4.91
N THR A 33 6.61 -16.88 -5.11
CA THR A 33 7.91 -16.45 -4.59
C THR A 33 7.90 -16.07 -3.11
N THR A 34 6.73 -15.97 -2.49
CA THR A 34 6.57 -15.56 -1.10
C THR A 34 6.69 -16.76 -0.16
N LYS A 35 7.80 -16.85 0.58
CA LYS A 35 8.02 -17.93 1.57
C LYS A 35 7.02 -17.89 2.72
N ARG A 36 6.75 -16.71 3.28
CA ARG A 36 5.73 -16.50 4.30
C ARG A 36 5.29 -15.05 4.28
N GLY A 37 4.00 -14.78 4.16
CA GLY A 37 3.48 -13.43 4.02
C GLY A 37 1.96 -13.35 4.12
N LEU A 38 1.43 -12.14 4.03
CA LEU A 38 -0.01 -11.89 4.03
C LEU A 38 -0.41 -11.27 2.69
N LEU A 39 -1.37 -11.88 2.01
CA LEU A 39 -2.07 -11.25 0.89
C LEU A 39 -3.20 -10.38 1.44
N VAL A 40 -2.98 -9.07 1.42
CA VAL A 40 -3.98 -8.07 1.80
C VAL A 40 -4.76 -7.67 0.54
N THR A 41 -6.07 -7.89 0.53
CA THR A 41 -6.91 -7.49 -0.62
C THR A 41 -7.45 -6.07 -0.48
N PHE A 42 -7.60 -5.57 0.75
CA PHE A 42 -8.14 -4.24 0.98
C PHE A 42 -7.58 -3.59 2.27
N PHE A 43 -7.07 -2.36 2.13
CA PHE A 43 -6.74 -1.47 3.26
C PHE A 43 -7.85 -0.45 3.48
N TRP A 44 -8.30 -0.32 4.72
CA TRP A 44 -9.45 0.49 5.11
C TRP A 44 -9.10 1.48 6.23
N TYR A 45 -9.75 2.65 6.21
CA TYR A 45 -9.57 3.74 7.17
C TYR A 45 -8.11 4.12 7.47
N ILE A 46 -7.29 4.34 6.43
CA ILE A 46 -5.93 4.84 6.61
C ILE A 46 -5.97 6.30 7.05
N ARG A 47 -5.30 6.63 8.15
CA ARG A 47 -5.17 7.99 8.67
C ARG A 47 -3.75 8.28 9.13
N PRO A 48 -3.23 9.49 8.87
CA PRO A 48 -1.94 9.90 9.41
C PRO A 48 -2.06 10.11 10.92
N VAL A 49 -1.10 9.56 11.65
CA VAL A 49 -0.88 9.85 13.08
C VAL A 49 0.15 10.98 13.19
N GLU A 50 1.26 10.85 12.46
CA GLU A 50 2.30 11.89 12.36
C GLU A 50 2.80 11.99 10.91
N GLN A 51 2.55 13.14 10.27
CA GLN A 51 2.80 13.30 8.84
C GLN A 51 4.28 13.41 8.47
N MET A 52 5.11 13.95 9.37
CA MET A 52 6.53 14.18 9.09
C MET A 52 7.34 12.89 9.07
N THR A 53 6.94 11.91 9.89
CA THR A 53 7.57 10.59 10.00
C THR A 53 6.85 9.53 9.17
N LEU A 54 5.73 9.90 8.54
CA LEU A 54 4.83 9.00 7.81
C LEU A 54 4.22 7.88 8.67
N LEU A 55 4.11 8.09 9.98
CA LEU A 55 3.40 7.18 10.87
C LEU A 55 1.90 7.24 10.58
N ASN A 56 1.31 6.12 10.19
CA ASN A 56 -0.08 5.95 9.82
C ASN A 56 -0.75 4.84 10.64
N THR A 57 -2.07 4.94 10.79
CA THR A 57 -2.89 3.84 11.31
C THR A 57 -3.93 3.44 10.28
N GLY A 58 -4.25 2.15 10.24
CA GLY A 58 -5.26 1.61 9.35
C GLY A 58 -5.72 0.22 9.78
N MET A 59 -6.56 -0.40 8.96
CA MET A 59 -6.99 -1.79 9.16
C MET A 59 -7.12 -2.53 7.84
N THR A 60 -7.10 -3.85 7.88
CA THR A 60 -7.46 -4.69 6.73
C THR A 60 -8.97 -4.96 6.72
N ARG A 61 -9.56 -5.14 5.53
CA ARG A 61 -10.99 -5.47 5.35
C ARG A 61 -11.17 -6.42 4.17
N ASP A 62 -12.31 -7.10 4.11
CA ASP A 62 -12.81 -7.80 2.90
C ASP A 62 -11.82 -8.81 2.26
N GLY A 63 -10.94 -9.40 3.08
CA GLY A 63 -10.03 -10.47 2.67
C GLY A 63 -8.62 -10.26 3.19
N LEU A 64 -8.13 -11.26 3.90
CA LEU A 64 -6.74 -11.35 4.32
C LEU A 64 -6.35 -12.81 4.35
N PHE A 65 -5.28 -13.16 3.65
CA PHE A 65 -4.89 -14.56 3.46
C PHE A 65 -3.43 -14.78 3.81
N LEU A 66 -3.17 -15.86 4.53
CA LEU A 66 -1.82 -16.30 4.84
C LEU A 66 -1.23 -17.02 3.63
N ILE A 67 -0.04 -16.59 3.22
CA ILE A 67 0.80 -17.27 2.25
C ILE A 67 1.89 -18.03 3.01
N GLU A 68 2.04 -19.33 2.74
CA GLU A 68 3.19 -20.14 3.18
C GLU A 68 3.74 -20.96 2.01
N ASN A 69 5.06 -20.89 1.84
CA ASN A 69 5.84 -21.60 0.81
C ASN A 69 5.26 -21.50 -0.60
N GLY A 70 4.80 -20.31 -0.97
CA GLY A 70 4.28 -20.07 -2.31
C GLY A 70 2.79 -20.37 -2.51
N GLU A 71 2.05 -20.69 -1.46
CA GLU A 71 0.62 -21.04 -1.53
C GLU A 71 -0.22 -20.27 -0.50
N ILE A 72 -1.46 -19.94 -0.85
CA ILE A 72 -2.43 -19.42 0.10
C ILE A 72 -2.94 -20.60 0.94
N VAL A 73 -2.64 -20.60 2.23
CA VAL A 73 -2.93 -21.74 3.12
C VAL A 73 -4.17 -21.52 3.99
N ALA A 74 -4.52 -20.28 4.31
CA ALA A 74 -5.69 -19.99 5.14
C ALA A 74 -6.19 -18.55 5.00
N PRO A 75 -7.51 -18.29 5.16
CA PRO A 75 -7.97 -16.97 5.53
C PRO A 75 -7.52 -16.63 6.96
N VAL A 76 -7.24 -15.37 7.23
CA VAL A 76 -6.87 -14.91 8.58
C VAL A 76 -7.74 -13.75 9.02
N GLN A 77 -7.77 -13.51 10.33
CA GLN A 77 -8.55 -12.43 10.92
C GLN A 77 -7.99 -11.08 10.50
N ASN A 78 -8.87 -10.15 10.13
CA ASN A 78 -8.50 -8.76 9.91
C ASN A 78 -7.88 -8.15 11.17
N PHE A 79 -6.90 -7.27 10.98
CA PHE A 79 -6.22 -6.59 12.06
C PHE A 79 -6.13 -5.09 11.83
N ARG A 80 -5.86 -4.38 12.92
CA ARG A 80 -5.51 -2.97 12.94
C ARG A 80 -3.99 -2.83 13.03
N TRP A 81 -3.43 -1.90 12.30
CA TRP A 81 -1.99 -1.59 12.31
C TRP A 81 -1.74 -0.12 12.60
N ASN A 82 -0.53 0.17 13.06
CA ASN A 82 -0.02 1.50 13.35
C ASN A 82 1.50 1.51 13.08
N GLU A 83 1.89 2.01 11.92
CA GLU A 83 3.25 1.96 11.38
C GLU A 83 3.53 3.21 10.52
#